data_AF-A0A256XW79-F1
#
_entry.id   AF-A0A256XW79-F1
#
_cell.length_a   1.000
_cell.length_b   1.000
_cell.length_c   1.000
_cell.angle_alpha   90.00
_cell.angle_beta   90.00
_cell.angle_gamma   90.00
#
_symmetry.space_group_name_H-M   'P 1'
#
loop_
_entity.id
_entity.type
_entity.pdbx_description
1 polymer ?
#
loop_
_entity_poly.entity_id
_entity_poly.type
_entity_poly.pdbx_seq_one_letter_code
_entity_poly.pdbx_strand_id
1 'polypeptide(L)'
;MLLEDKERILTYIENVKKVLEQLQYVRTDEEIKKIVDLSEFYVKDALYYLNKKDYFTSLACISYAEGLLDSLRLMGKVAFEWPKERIIPKEKRVLVGGAFELIHPGHIFFLKEASKMGRVIVIVARDATILKTKKRPSIIPEKQRLEVVKGIKYVDEVYLGFEDFDLLRTIKRYKPDVILLGPDQDFLHEKLSEIVREKGICVKIVKLESRMKKFRYSSTSRILQKIIEMYNKSIFKNSMK
;
A
#
# COMPACT_ATOMS: atom_id res chain seq x y z
N MET A 1 15.41 2.04 0.66
CA MET A 1 14.81 0.94 -0.13
C MET A 1 15.81 -0.20 -0.30
N LEU A 2 16.90 -0.06 -1.08
CA LEU A 2 17.86 -1.17 -1.31
C LEU A 2 18.61 -1.70 -0.08
N LEU A 3 18.85 -0.87 0.95
CA LEU A 3 19.50 -1.32 2.19
C LEU A 3 18.60 -2.24 3.04
N GLU A 4 17.28 -2.01 3.04
CA GLU A 4 16.33 -2.80 3.82
C GLU A 4 16.19 -4.23 3.25
N ASP A 5 16.20 -4.37 1.92
CA ASP A 5 16.07 -5.68 1.26
C ASP A 5 17.29 -6.56 1.50
N LYS A 6 18.50 -6.00 1.44
CA LYS A 6 19.75 -6.74 1.71
C LYS A 6 19.80 -7.27 3.14
N GLU A 7 19.54 -6.41 4.13
CA GLU A 7 19.54 -6.78 5.55
C GLU A 7 18.48 -7.85 5.85
N ARG A 8 17.30 -7.73 5.22
CA ARG A 8 16.26 -8.73 5.30
C ARG A 8 16.76 -10.07 4.75
N ILE A 9 17.27 -10.14 3.52
CA ILE A 9 17.74 -11.39 2.92
C ILE A 9 18.85 -12.04 3.76
N LEU A 10 19.82 -11.24 4.25
CA LEU A 10 20.86 -11.73 5.16
C LEU A 10 20.29 -12.38 6.42
N THR A 11 19.23 -11.79 6.99
CA THR A 11 18.55 -12.35 8.17
C THR A 11 17.94 -13.72 7.86
N TYR A 12 17.31 -13.89 6.70
CA TYR A 12 16.72 -15.18 6.28
C TYR A 12 17.81 -16.22 6.07
N ILE A 13 18.91 -15.84 5.40
CA ILE A 13 20.07 -16.72 5.19
C ILE A 13 20.65 -17.20 6.52
N GLU A 14 20.84 -16.28 7.47
CA GLU A 14 21.40 -16.59 8.79
C GLU A 14 20.47 -17.51 9.60
N ASN A 15 19.16 -17.31 9.50
CA ASN A 15 18.17 -18.16 10.16
C ASN A 15 18.20 -19.59 9.63
N VAL A 16 18.23 -19.77 8.30
CA VAL A 16 18.30 -21.09 7.67
C VAL A 16 19.59 -21.82 8.03
N LYS A 17 20.74 -21.12 8.03
CA LYS A 17 22.02 -21.70 8.47
C LYS A 17 21.96 -22.22 9.89
N LYS A 18 21.42 -21.43 10.82
CA LYS A 18 21.25 -21.84 12.22
C LYS A 18 20.34 -23.07 12.35
N VAL A 19 19.25 -23.12 11.59
CA VAL A 19 18.38 -24.30 11.57
C VAL A 19 19.11 -25.53 11.06
N LEU A 20 19.86 -25.42 9.96
CA LEU A 20 20.65 -26.51 9.39
C LEU A 20 21.71 -27.03 10.39
N GLU A 21 22.35 -26.15 11.15
CA GLU A 21 23.32 -26.53 12.21
C GLU A 21 22.67 -27.24 13.40
N GLN A 22 21.40 -26.94 13.69
CA GLN A 22 20.67 -27.42 14.88
C GLN A 22 19.72 -28.58 14.57
N LEU A 23 19.74 -29.09 13.34
CA LEU A 23 18.72 -29.95 12.80
C LEU A 23 18.71 -31.33 13.49
N GLN A 24 17.60 -31.66 14.14
CA GLN A 24 17.42 -32.96 14.78
C GLN A 24 16.59 -33.88 13.88
N TYR A 25 17.17 -35.00 13.45
CA TYR A 25 16.48 -35.99 12.63
C TYR A 25 15.63 -36.91 13.52
N VAL A 26 14.32 -36.98 13.26
CA VAL A 26 13.41 -37.90 13.97
C VAL A 26 13.61 -39.33 13.46
N ARG A 27 13.86 -39.49 12.15
CA ARG A 27 14.28 -40.74 11.51
C ARG A 27 15.17 -40.41 10.32
N THR A 28 16.29 -41.10 10.19
CA THR A 28 17.24 -40.88 9.10
C THR A 28 16.80 -41.66 7.87
N ASP A 29 16.45 -40.94 6.80
CA ASP A 29 16.12 -41.46 5.48
C ASP A 29 17.03 -40.78 4.44
N GLU A 30 17.44 -41.51 3.41
CA GLU A 30 18.27 -40.97 2.33
C GLU A 30 17.54 -39.85 1.57
N GLU A 31 16.21 -39.93 1.46
CA GLU A 31 15.39 -38.88 0.86
C GLU A 31 15.40 -37.59 1.70
N ILE A 32 15.36 -37.71 3.03
CA ILE A 32 15.40 -36.55 3.92
C ILE A 32 16.76 -35.85 3.81
N LYS A 33 17.86 -36.62 3.77
CA LYS A 33 19.20 -36.06 3.56
C LYS A 33 19.30 -35.29 2.25
N LYS A 34 18.79 -35.85 1.14
CA LYS A 34 18.74 -35.16 -0.15
C LYS A 34 18.01 -33.81 -0.08
N ILE A 35 16.90 -33.73 0.65
CA ILE A 35 16.14 -32.48 0.82
C ILE A 35 16.92 -31.47 1.68
N VAL A 36 17.60 -31.92 2.73
CA VAL A 36 18.45 -31.06 3.56
C VAL A 36 19.65 -30.54 2.74
N ASP A 37 20.35 -31.41 2.00
CA ASP A 37 21.45 -31.03 1.11
C ASP A 37 20.99 -30.02 0.05
N LEU A 38 19.80 -30.24 -0.53
CA LEU A 38 19.19 -29.31 -1.47
C LEU A 38 18.94 -27.94 -0.82
N SER A 39 18.46 -27.91 0.43
CA SER A 39 18.28 -26.68 1.19
C SER A 39 19.62 -25.95 1.41
N GLU A 40 20.71 -26.68 1.69
CA GLU A 40 22.05 -26.09 1.78
C GLU A 40 22.54 -25.50 0.46
N PHE A 41 22.28 -26.17 -0.67
CA PHE A 41 22.61 -25.64 -2.00
C PHE A 41 21.88 -24.32 -2.26
N TYR A 42 20.58 -24.25 -1.95
CA TYR A 42 19.83 -23.00 -2.09
C TYR A 42 20.32 -21.87 -1.17
N VAL A 43 20.86 -22.19 0.01
CA VAL A 43 21.55 -21.18 0.86
C VAL A 43 22.81 -20.65 0.18
N LYS A 44 23.61 -21.52 -0.45
CA LYS A 44 24.81 -21.12 -1.21
C LYS A 44 24.44 -20.25 -2.41
N ASP A 45 23.39 -20.62 -3.15
CA ASP A 45 22.87 -19.84 -4.27
C ASP A 45 22.35 -18.48 -3.81
N ALA A 46 21.60 -18.44 -2.70
CA ALA A 46 21.12 -17.18 -2.13
C ALA A 46 22.27 -16.22 -1.81
N LEU A 47 23.35 -16.71 -1.20
CA LEU A 47 24.56 -15.91 -0.93
C LEU A 47 25.25 -15.45 -2.22
N TYR A 48 25.34 -16.31 -3.23
CA TYR A 48 25.90 -15.98 -4.54
C TYR A 48 25.15 -14.81 -5.19
N TYR A 49 23.82 -14.90 -5.31
CA TYR A 49 23.00 -13.86 -5.92
C TYR A 49 22.96 -12.57 -5.10
N LEU A 50 22.99 -12.68 -3.76
CA LEU A 50 23.10 -11.53 -2.88
C LEU A 50 24.37 -10.72 -3.14
N ASN A 51 25.51 -11.39 -3.30
CA ASN A 51 26.79 -10.76 -3.61
C ASN A 51 26.80 -10.09 -4.99
N LYS A 52 26.02 -10.62 -5.94
CA LYS A 52 25.79 -10.02 -7.26
C LYS A 52 24.78 -8.86 -7.23
N LYS A 53 24.21 -8.53 -6.05
CA LYS A 53 23.12 -7.55 -5.88
C LYS A 53 21.83 -7.93 -6.60
N ASP A 54 21.65 -9.21 -6.93
CA ASP A 54 20.37 -9.76 -7.41
C ASP A 54 19.54 -10.22 -6.21
N TYR A 55 18.86 -9.25 -5.60
CA TYR A 55 18.08 -9.46 -4.37
C TYR A 55 16.84 -10.32 -4.59
N PHE A 56 16.23 -10.26 -5.78
CA PHE A 56 15.03 -11.03 -6.07
C PHE A 56 15.35 -12.53 -6.15
N THR A 57 16.37 -12.89 -6.95
CA THR A 57 16.78 -14.28 -7.09
C THR A 57 17.34 -14.82 -5.77
N SER A 58 18.11 -14.00 -5.04
CA SER A 58 18.60 -14.36 -3.71
C SER A 58 17.46 -14.66 -2.73
N LEU A 59 16.42 -13.80 -2.68
CA LEU A 59 15.24 -14.01 -1.85
C LEU A 59 14.46 -15.26 -2.26
N ALA A 60 14.34 -15.54 -3.56
CA ALA A 60 13.67 -16.73 -4.07
C ALA A 60 14.39 -18.02 -3.63
N CYS A 61 15.72 -18.08 -3.77
CA CYS A 61 16.53 -19.21 -3.31
C CYS A 61 16.36 -19.45 -1.81
N ILE A 62 16.49 -18.41 -0.98
CA ILE A 62 16.41 -18.61 0.48
C ILE A 62 14.99 -18.97 0.96
N SER A 63 13.96 -18.41 0.33
CA SER A 63 12.57 -18.77 0.64
C SER A 63 12.25 -20.22 0.27
N TYR A 64 12.88 -20.73 -0.81
CA TYR A 64 12.75 -22.14 -1.19
C TYR A 64 13.41 -23.06 -0.15
N ALA A 65 14.62 -22.72 0.31
CA ALA A 65 15.29 -23.45 1.38
C ALA A 65 14.48 -23.47 2.69
N GLU A 66 13.92 -22.34 3.12
CA GLU A 66 13.00 -22.28 4.27
C GLU A 66 11.80 -23.23 4.08
N GLY A 67 11.16 -23.20 2.91
CA GLY A 67 10.00 -24.02 2.60
C GLY A 67 10.29 -25.52 2.62
N LEU A 68 11.46 -25.95 2.12
CA LEU A 68 11.89 -27.34 2.20
C LEU A 68 12.03 -27.80 3.66
N LEU A 69 12.71 -27.01 4.49
CA LEU A 69 12.91 -27.34 5.90
C LEU A 69 11.60 -27.33 6.70
N ASP A 70 10.73 -26.34 6.47
CA ASP A 70 9.40 -26.29 7.09
C ASP A 70 8.56 -27.49 6.66
N SER A 71 8.63 -27.93 5.41
CA SER A 71 7.90 -29.11 4.94
C SER A 71 8.33 -30.37 5.70
N LEU A 72 9.64 -30.58 5.88
CA LEU A 72 10.17 -31.70 6.66
C LEU A 72 9.74 -31.64 8.13
N ARG A 73 9.74 -30.43 8.71
CA ARG A 73 9.29 -30.20 10.10
C ARG A 73 7.81 -30.51 10.28
N LEU A 74 6.96 -30.02 9.38
CA LEU A 74 5.52 -30.25 9.39
C LEU A 74 5.17 -31.73 9.17
N MET A 75 6.00 -32.46 8.42
CA MET A 75 5.88 -33.91 8.24
C MET A 75 6.43 -34.72 9.42
N GLY A 76 6.93 -34.06 10.49
CA GLY A 76 7.50 -34.71 11.67
C GLY A 76 8.80 -35.49 11.38
N LYS A 77 9.51 -35.15 10.29
CA LYS A 77 10.75 -35.82 9.89
C LYS A 77 11.98 -35.23 10.56
N VAL A 78 11.92 -33.94 10.86
CA VAL A 78 12.98 -33.18 11.53
C VAL A 78 12.35 -32.28 12.59
N ALA A 79 13.12 -31.93 13.61
CA ALA A 79 12.71 -31.01 14.67
C ALA A 79 13.69 -29.85 14.77
N PHE A 80 13.15 -28.63 14.74
CA PHE A 80 13.89 -27.38 14.98
C PHE A 80 12.90 -26.24 15.29
N GLU A 81 13.44 -25.15 15.83
CA GLU A 81 12.74 -23.87 15.99
C GLU A 81 13.45 -22.79 15.18
N TRP A 82 12.68 -21.86 14.61
CA TRP A 82 13.27 -20.74 13.88
C TRP A 82 13.89 -19.73 14.89
N PRO A 83 15.15 -19.29 14.70
CA PRO A 83 15.90 -18.49 15.69
C PRO A 83 15.32 -17.14 16.08
N LYS A 84 14.35 -16.60 15.31
CA LYS A 84 13.65 -15.36 15.61
C LYS A 84 12.19 -15.49 15.17
N GLU A 85 11.30 -14.81 15.88
CA GLU A 85 10.00 -14.43 15.32
C GLU A 85 10.25 -13.78 13.96
N ARG A 86 9.50 -14.24 12.96
CA ARG A 86 9.52 -13.68 11.60
C ARG A 86 9.24 -12.19 11.74
N ILE A 87 10.27 -11.34 11.64
CA ILE A 87 10.10 -9.88 11.59
C ILE A 87 9.48 -9.61 10.22
N ILE A 88 8.17 -9.73 10.14
CA ILE A 88 7.39 -9.19 9.04
C ILE A 88 7.48 -7.68 9.26
N PRO A 89 8.21 -6.92 8.43
CA PRO A 89 8.22 -5.48 8.58
C PRO A 89 6.76 -5.03 8.57
N LYS A 90 6.33 -4.33 9.62
CA LYS A 90 4.97 -3.84 9.70
C LYS A 90 4.72 -3.04 8.41
N GLU A 91 3.77 -3.49 7.62
CA GLU A 91 3.42 -2.84 6.38
C GLU A 91 3.00 -1.40 6.69
N LYS A 92 3.68 -0.43 6.08
CA LYS A 92 3.42 0.99 6.31
C LYS A 92 1.97 1.30 5.94
N ARG A 93 1.28 2.06 6.78
CA ARG A 93 -0.10 2.50 6.56
C ARG A 93 -0.09 3.88 5.94
N VAL A 94 -0.67 4.01 4.75
CA VAL A 94 -0.73 5.24 3.96
C VAL A 94 -2.17 5.75 4.00
N LEU A 95 -2.39 6.90 4.62
CA LEU A 95 -3.69 7.55 4.64
C LEU A 95 -3.80 8.53 3.48
N VAL A 96 -4.91 8.44 2.74
CA VAL A 96 -5.29 9.42 1.72
C VAL A 96 -6.72 9.89 1.95
N GLY A 97 -7.00 11.16 1.67
CA GLY A 97 -8.32 11.74 1.82
C GLY A 97 -8.80 12.38 0.51
N GLY A 98 -10.09 12.25 0.19
CA GLY A 98 -10.61 12.86 -1.02
C GLY A 98 -12.13 12.81 -1.16
N ALA A 99 -12.65 13.63 -2.07
CA ALA A 99 -14.07 13.65 -2.40
C ALA A 99 -14.48 12.49 -3.33
N PHE A 100 -13.64 12.13 -4.31
CA PHE A 100 -13.88 11.00 -5.22
C PHE A 100 -15.27 11.03 -5.90
N GLU A 101 -15.79 12.21 -6.26
CA GLU A 101 -17.15 12.36 -6.80
C GLU A 101 -17.35 11.66 -8.14
N LEU A 102 -16.38 11.80 -9.05
CA LEU A 102 -16.34 11.08 -10.33
C LEU A 102 -14.95 10.49 -10.46
N ILE A 103 -14.83 9.16 -10.40
CA ILE A 103 -13.53 8.50 -10.56
C ILE A 103 -13.01 8.75 -11.98
N HIS A 104 -11.74 9.09 -12.07
CA HIS A 104 -11.06 9.45 -13.30
C HIS A 104 -9.58 9.13 -13.18
N PRO A 105 -8.81 9.15 -14.28
CA PRO A 105 -7.40 8.75 -14.27
C PRO A 105 -6.56 9.50 -13.22
N GLY A 106 -6.88 10.78 -12.92
CA GLY A 106 -6.23 11.53 -11.84
C GLY A 106 -6.31 10.88 -10.45
N HIS A 107 -7.48 10.36 -10.06
CA HIS A 107 -7.64 9.62 -8.79
C HIS A 107 -6.88 8.30 -8.83
N ILE A 108 -6.91 7.59 -9.96
CA ILE A 108 -6.17 6.33 -10.14
C ILE A 108 -4.67 6.54 -9.98
N PHE A 109 -4.13 7.61 -10.58
CA PHE A 109 -2.73 7.99 -10.39
C PHE A 109 -2.41 8.30 -8.92
N PHE A 110 -3.23 9.12 -8.26
CA PHE A 110 -3.03 9.46 -6.85
C PHE A 110 -3.00 8.23 -5.92
N LEU A 111 -3.98 7.32 -6.08
CA LEU A 111 -4.06 6.10 -5.29
C LEU A 111 -2.93 5.12 -5.62
N LYS A 112 -2.49 5.06 -6.89
CA LYS A 112 -1.32 4.29 -7.30
C LYS A 112 -0.02 4.80 -6.69
N GLU A 113 0.16 6.11 -6.58
CA GLU A 113 1.33 6.67 -5.88
C GLU A 113 1.26 6.37 -4.37
N ALA A 114 0.07 6.38 -3.77
CA ALA A 114 -0.13 5.97 -2.38
C ALA A 114 0.27 4.50 -2.16
N SER A 115 -0.14 3.59 -3.05
CA SER A 115 0.13 2.15 -2.90
C SER A 115 1.60 1.78 -3.03
N LYS A 116 2.44 2.66 -3.57
CA LYS A 116 3.91 2.46 -3.58
C LYS A 116 4.53 2.73 -2.20
N MET A 117 3.82 3.41 -1.31
CA MET A 117 4.32 3.81 0.01
C MET A 117 3.88 2.82 1.12
N GLY A 118 2.97 1.90 0.81
CA GLY A 118 2.43 0.90 1.74
C GLY A 118 0.94 0.64 1.52
N ARG A 119 0.30 0.04 2.54
CA ARG A 119 -1.13 -0.28 2.59
C ARG A 119 -1.98 0.99 2.63
N VAL A 120 -2.88 1.16 1.66
CA VAL A 120 -3.66 2.37 1.43
C VAL A 120 -5.00 2.35 2.16
N ILE A 121 -5.17 3.31 3.05
CA ILE A 121 -6.42 3.60 3.75
C ILE A 121 -7.00 4.89 3.15
N VAL A 122 -8.16 4.79 2.52
CA VAL A 122 -8.84 5.93 1.92
C VAL A 122 -9.94 6.45 2.84
N ILE A 123 -9.91 7.75 3.11
CA ILE A 123 -10.98 8.49 3.78
C ILE A 123 -11.79 9.25 2.73
N VAL A 124 -13.01 8.77 2.48
CA VAL A 124 -13.96 9.40 1.59
C VAL A 124 -14.65 10.54 2.33
N ALA A 125 -14.53 11.75 1.81
CA ALA A 125 -15.14 12.94 2.41
C ALA A 125 -16.66 12.79 2.49
N ARG A 126 -17.27 13.28 3.57
CA ARG A 126 -18.72 13.29 3.74
C ARG A 126 -19.39 14.28 2.78
N ASP A 127 -20.65 14.05 2.45
CA ASP A 127 -21.45 14.97 1.64
C ASP A 127 -21.55 16.34 2.32
N ALA A 128 -21.68 16.37 3.65
CA ALA A 128 -21.64 17.61 4.44
C ALA A 128 -20.29 18.34 4.33
N THR A 129 -19.17 17.62 4.29
CA THR A 129 -17.84 18.20 4.08
C THR A 129 -17.74 18.81 2.68
N ILE A 130 -18.22 18.11 1.66
CA ILE A 130 -18.22 18.60 0.27
C ILE A 130 -19.10 19.86 0.16
N LEU A 131 -20.28 19.87 0.77
CA LEU A 131 -21.17 21.02 0.76
C LEU A 131 -20.51 22.26 1.38
N LYS A 132 -19.89 22.12 2.56
CA LYS A 132 -19.21 23.21 3.25
C LYS A 132 -18.03 23.78 2.44
N THR A 133 -17.23 22.89 1.83
CA THR A 133 -15.97 23.25 1.15
C THR A 133 -16.17 23.70 -0.29
N LYS A 134 -17.01 23.01 -1.07
CA LYS A 134 -17.25 23.31 -2.49
C LYS A 134 -18.46 24.22 -2.73
N LYS A 135 -19.22 24.56 -1.69
CA LYS A 135 -20.43 25.39 -1.75
C LYS A 135 -21.49 24.84 -2.73
N ARG A 136 -21.54 23.52 -2.88
CA ARG A 136 -22.55 22.79 -3.67
C ARG A 136 -22.72 21.37 -3.14
N PRO A 137 -23.88 20.72 -3.37
CA PRO A 137 -24.04 19.31 -3.05
C PRO A 137 -23.05 18.45 -3.87
N SER A 138 -22.74 17.28 -3.33
CA SER A 138 -21.98 16.24 -4.02
C SER A 138 -22.74 15.73 -5.23
N ILE A 139 -22.03 15.41 -6.31
CA ILE A 139 -22.63 14.83 -7.53
C ILE A 139 -23.13 13.42 -7.24
N ILE A 140 -22.31 12.63 -6.54
CA ILE A 140 -22.60 11.25 -6.13
C ILE A 140 -22.62 11.21 -4.60
N PRO A 141 -23.66 10.63 -3.96
CA PRO A 141 -23.73 10.50 -2.50
C PRO A 141 -22.56 9.69 -1.91
N GLU A 142 -22.18 10.01 -0.68
CA GLU A 142 -20.99 9.45 -0.02
C GLU A 142 -20.93 7.93 0.05
N LYS A 143 -22.07 7.25 0.26
CA LYS A 143 -22.13 5.78 0.32
C LYS A 143 -21.78 5.15 -1.03
N GLN A 144 -22.24 5.76 -2.13
CA GLN A 144 -21.92 5.27 -3.48
C GLN A 144 -20.46 5.56 -3.83
N ARG A 145 -19.93 6.73 -3.44
CA ARG A 145 -18.51 7.05 -3.61
C ARG A 145 -17.62 6.07 -2.84
N LEU A 146 -18.00 5.70 -1.63
CA LEU A 146 -17.30 4.68 -0.84
C LEU A 146 -17.27 3.34 -1.56
N GLU A 147 -18.40 2.87 -2.07
CA GLU A 147 -18.47 1.58 -2.77
C GLU A 147 -17.60 1.55 -4.04
N VAL A 148 -17.64 2.63 -4.83
CA VAL A 148 -16.80 2.75 -6.03
C VAL A 148 -15.32 2.75 -5.66
N VAL A 149 -14.92 3.48 -4.61
CA VAL A 149 -13.52 3.57 -4.20
C VAL A 149 -13.01 2.24 -3.65
N LYS A 150 -13.88 1.46 -2.97
CA LYS A 150 -13.56 0.12 -2.48
C LYS A 150 -13.18 -0.86 -3.60
N GLY A 151 -13.73 -0.67 -4.80
CA GLY A 151 -13.40 -1.48 -5.98
C GLY A 151 -12.09 -1.11 -6.69
N ILE A 152 -11.34 -0.12 -6.21
CA ILE A 152 -10.11 0.34 -6.89
C ILE A 152 -8.92 -0.53 -6.46
N LYS A 153 -8.21 -1.11 -7.43
CA LYS A 153 -7.04 -2.00 -7.22
C LYS A 153 -5.99 -1.50 -6.21
N TYR A 154 -5.78 -0.19 -6.11
CA TYR A 154 -4.73 0.43 -5.29
C TYR A 154 -5.19 0.79 -3.87
N VAL A 155 -6.32 0.24 -3.42
CA VAL A 155 -6.99 0.60 -2.17
C VAL A 155 -7.20 -0.65 -1.35
N ASP A 156 -6.71 -0.64 -0.11
CA ASP A 156 -6.82 -1.78 0.82
C ASP A 156 -8.01 -1.61 1.77
N GLU A 157 -8.24 -0.38 2.25
CA GLU A 157 -9.33 -0.06 3.18
C GLU A 157 -9.99 1.27 2.81
N VAL A 158 -11.30 1.35 2.99
CA VAL A 158 -12.08 2.57 2.70
C VAL A 158 -13.03 2.87 3.83
N TYR A 159 -13.02 4.11 4.31
CA TYR A 159 -13.91 4.59 5.35
C TYR A 159 -14.50 5.94 4.97
N LEU A 160 -15.68 6.25 5.51
CA LEU A 160 -16.17 7.62 5.49
C LEU A 160 -15.40 8.46 6.52
N GLY A 161 -15.17 9.72 6.20
CA GLY A 161 -14.62 10.70 7.14
C GLY A 161 -15.56 10.98 8.32
N PHE A 162 -15.05 11.67 9.33
CA PHE A 162 -15.90 12.17 10.42
C PHE A 162 -16.73 13.38 9.96
N GLU A 163 -17.95 13.50 10.47
CA GLU A 163 -18.89 14.57 10.06
C GLU A 163 -18.39 15.97 10.43
N ASP A 164 -17.63 16.08 11.52
CA ASP A 164 -16.97 17.28 12.00
C ASP A 164 -15.62 17.58 11.31
N PHE A 165 -15.19 16.71 10.38
CA PHE A 165 -13.89 16.82 9.69
C PHE A 165 -12.68 16.83 10.66
N ASP A 166 -12.74 16.03 11.73
CA ASP A 166 -11.69 15.92 12.73
C ASP A 166 -10.45 15.12 12.23
N LEU A 167 -9.42 15.86 11.81
CA LEU A 167 -8.16 15.31 11.32
C LEU A 167 -7.37 14.58 12.42
N LEU A 168 -7.35 15.11 13.64
CA LEU A 168 -6.62 14.49 14.75
C LEU A 168 -7.24 13.14 15.12
N ARG A 169 -8.57 13.07 15.19
CA ARG A 169 -9.29 11.81 15.40
C ARG A 169 -9.04 10.81 14.29
N THR A 170 -8.96 11.28 13.05
CA THR A 170 -8.59 10.44 11.89
C THR A 170 -7.21 9.84 12.06
N ILE A 171 -6.20 10.63 12.40
CA ILE A 171 -4.83 10.16 12.62
C ILE A 171 -4.79 9.17 13.78
N LYS A 172 -5.44 9.47 14.91
CA LYS A 172 -5.49 8.58 16.09
C LYS A 172 -6.20 7.26 15.82
N ARG A 173 -7.31 7.29 15.07
CA ARG A 173 -8.13 6.12 14.72
C ARG A 173 -7.36 5.17 13.80
N TYR A 174 -6.75 5.70 12.74
CA TYR A 174 -6.18 4.89 11.67
C TYR A 174 -4.66 4.71 11.77
N LYS A 175 -3.99 5.44 12.67
CA LYS A 175 -2.54 5.34 12.98
C LYS A 175 -1.68 5.21 11.71
N PRO A 176 -1.76 6.15 10.77
CA PRO A 176 -0.96 6.08 9.56
C PRO A 176 0.52 6.38 9.83
N ASP A 177 1.39 5.73 9.08
CA ASP A 177 2.83 6.04 9.03
C ASP A 177 3.09 7.16 8.02
N VAL A 178 2.26 7.24 6.97
CA VAL A 178 2.32 8.27 5.92
C VAL A 178 0.94 8.86 5.66
N ILE A 179 0.84 10.18 5.50
CA ILE A 179 -0.34 10.84 4.93
C ILE A 179 0.06 11.41 3.57
N LEU A 180 -0.55 10.92 2.51
CA LEU A 180 -0.31 11.41 1.16
C LEU A 180 -1.41 12.40 0.75
N LEU A 181 -0.98 13.59 0.35
CA LEU A 181 -1.82 14.70 -0.09
C LEU A 181 -1.71 14.91 -1.60
N GLY A 182 -2.83 15.31 -2.19
CA GLY A 182 -2.87 15.78 -3.57
C GLY A 182 -2.15 17.14 -3.73
N PRO A 183 -1.80 17.52 -4.96
CA PRO A 183 -1.01 18.73 -5.23
C PRO A 183 -1.69 20.03 -4.81
N ASP A 184 -3.02 20.06 -4.74
CA ASP A 184 -3.82 21.26 -4.43
C ASP A 184 -4.36 21.30 -2.99
N GLN A 185 -3.73 20.57 -2.08
CA GLN A 185 -4.19 20.42 -0.69
C GLN A 185 -3.30 21.18 0.31
N ASP A 186 -2.88 22.40 -0.04
CA ASP A 186 -1.96 23.21 0.79
C ASP A 186 -2.53 23.53 2.18
N PHE A 187 -3.79 23.96 2.24
CA PHE A 187 -4.49 24.20 3.51
C PHE A 187 -4.51 22.96 4.43
N LEU A 188 -4.66 21.77 3.84
CA LEU A 188 -4.66 20.52 4.60
C LEU A 188 -3.24 20.16 5.06
N HIS A 189 -2.24 20.42 4.22
CA HIS A 189 -0.83 20.24 4.56
C HIS A 189 -0.43 21.08 5.77
N GLU A 190 -0.81 22.36 5.79
CA GLU A 190 -0.55 23.28 6.91
C GLU A 190 -1.20 22.78 8.21
N LYS A 191 -2.51 22.49 8.19
CA LYS A 191 -3.25 21.99 9.36
C LYS A 191 -2.69 20.67 9.90
N LEU A 192 -2.37 19.72 9.02
CA LEU A 192 -1.78 18.45 9.44
C LEU A 192 -0.41 18.66 10.05
N SER A 193 0.42 19.53 9.47
CA SER A 193 1.76 19.83 9.98
C SER A 193 1.71 20.45 11.38
N GLU A 194 0.76 21.35 11.61
CA GLU A 194 0.50 21.95 12.92
C GLU A 194 0.08 20.90 13.95
N ILE A 195 -0.94 20.08 13.64
CA ILE A 195 -1.43 19.01 14.52
C ILE A 195 -0.30 18.03 14.89
N VAL A 196 0.50 17.64 13.90
CA VAL A 196 1.61 16.69 14.06
C VAL A 196 2.69 17.25 14.98
N ARG A 197 3.05 18.53 14.80
CA ARG A 197 4.03 19.23 15.62
C ARG A 197 3.54 19.43 17.06
N GLU A 198 2.31 19.90 17.24
CA GLU A 198 1.75 20.17 18.57
C GLU A 198 1.48 18.92 19.40
N LYS A 199 1.05 17.83 18.74
CA LYS A 199 0.69 16.59 19.43
C LYS A 199 1.83 15.57 19.46
N GLY A 200 3.00 15.90 18.91
CA GLY A 200 4.16 15.02 18.88
C GLY A 200 3.91 13.69 18.16
N ILE A 201 3.09 13.71 17.10
CA ILE A 201 2.71 12.48 16.38
C ILE A 201 3.81 12.13 15.39
N CYS A 202 4.30 10.89 15.39
CA CYS A 202 5.26 10.43 14.40
C CYS A 202 4.51 9.97 13.13
N VAL A 203 4.25 10.89 12.20
CA VAL A 203 3.66 10.59 10.88
C VAL A 203 4.33 11.43 9.80
N LYS A 204 4.64 10.82 8.65
CA LYS A 204 5.24 11.53 7.52
C LYS A 204 4.16 12.11 6.63
N ILE A 205 4.12 13.43 6.47
CA ILE A 205 3.23 14.09 5.51
C ILE A 205 3.99 14.20 4.17
N VAL A 206 3.37 13.72 3.10
CA VAL A 206 3.91 13.76 1.73
C VAL A 206 2.88 14.45 0.84
N LYS A 207 3.31 15.34 -0.04
CA LYS A 207 2.46 15.97 -1.05
C LYS A 207 2.94 15.58 -2.44
N LEU A 208 2.04 15.22 -3.33
CA LEU A 208 2.41 15.01 -4.73
C LEU A 208 2.83 16.34 -5.37
N GLU A 209 3.95 16.31 -6.11
CA GLU A 209 4.49 17.50 -6.78
C GLU A 209 3.59 18.04 -7.88
N SER A 210 2.90 17.14 -8.61
CA SER A 210 2.04 17.57 -9.71
C SER A 210 0.88 16.62 -9.96
N ARG A 211 -0.16 17.17 -10.61
CA ARG A 211 -1.28 16.37 -11.13
C ARG A 211 -0.81 15.55 -12.32
N MET A 212 -1.48 14.43 -12.57
CA MET A 212 -1.31 13.71 -13.83
C MET A 212 -1.77 14.56 -15.02
N LYS A 213 -0.81 14.91 -15.88
CA LYS A 213 -1.05 15.72 -17.10
C LYS A 213 -1.34 14.88 -18.36
N LYS A 214 -1.14 13.56 -18.30
CA LYS A 214 -1.25 12.66 -19.47
C LYS A 214 -2.63 12.68 -20.15
N PHE A 215 -3.70 12.83 -19.37
CA PHE A 215 -5.07 12.76 -19.89
C PHE A 215 -5.80 14.08 -19.71
N ARG A 216 -6.56 14.48 -20.74
CA ARG A 216 -7.38 15.72 -20.73
C ARG A 216 -8.39 15.73 -19.58
N TYR A 217 -9.13 14.63 -19.40
CA TYR A 217 -10.19 14.47 -18.40
C TYR A 217 -9.65 13.84 -17.11
N SER A 218 -8.75 14.56 -16.44
CA SER A 218 -8.08 14.13 -15.20
C SER A 218 -8.59 14.82 -13.93
N SER A 219 -9.68 15.60 -14.01
CA SER A 219 -10.37 16.20 -12.87
C SER A 219 -11.88 16.17 -13.05
N THR A 220 -12.63 16.09 -11.94
CA THR A 220 -14.10 16.17 -11.92
C THR A 220 -14.60 17.45 -12.61
N SER A 221 -13.94 18.59 -12.40
CA SER A 221 -14.32 19.87 -13.03
C SER A 221 -14.27 19.81 -14.56
N ARG A 222 -13.23 19.21 -15.15
CA ARG A 222 -13.09 19.08 -16.60
C ARG A 222 -14.11 18.12 -17.19
N ILE A 223 -14.46 17.06 -16.46
CA ILE A 223 -15.50 16.11 -16.88
C ILE A 223 -16.87 16.82 -16.90
N LEU A 224 -17.20 17.56 -15.83
CA LEU A 224 -18.43 18.33 -15.76
C LEU A 224 -18.54 19.39 -16.87
N GLN A 225 -17.47 20.15 -17.12
CA GLN A 225 -17.42 21.12 -18.21
C GLN A 225 -17.74 20.45 -19.56
N LYS A 226 -17.14 19.29 -19.83
CA LYS A 226 -17.40 18.52 -21.05
C LYS A 226 -18.86 18.06 -21.15
N ILE A 227 -19.45 17.58 -20.05
CA ILE A 227 -20.86 17.18 -20.01
C ILE A 227 -21.77 18.37 -20.33
N ILE A 228 -21.52 19.53 -19.72
CA ILE A 228 -22.30 20.76 -19.95
C ILE A 228 -22.17 21.21 -21.41
N GLU A 229 -20.95 21.24 -21.96
CA GLU A 229 -20.71 21.59 -23.37
C GLU A 229 -21.48 20.68 -24.34
N MET A 230 -21.54 19.37 -24.05
CA MET A 230 -22.27 18.41 -24.86
C MET A 230 -23.78 18.61 -24.77
N TYR A 231 -24.29 18.83 -23.56
CA TYR A 231 -25.71 19.03 -23.32
C TYR A 231 -26.22 20.31 -23.99
N ASN A 232 -25.50 21.42 -23.84
CA ASN A 232 -25.86 22.69 -24.47
C ASN A 232 -25.90 22.55 -26.00
N LYS A 233 -24.90 21.91 -26.61
CA LYS A 233 -24.89 21.66 -28.07
C LYS A 233 -26.06 20.80 -28.53
N SER A 234 -26.50 19.84 -27.71
CA SER A 234 -27.66 19.00 -27.99
C SER A 234 -28.96 19.82 -27.99
N ILE A 235 -29.14 20.68 -26.97
CA ILE A 235 -30.28 21.60 -26.90
C ILE A 235 -30.32 22.51 -28.14
N PHE A 236 -29.21 23.17 -28.48
CA PHE A 236 -29.16 24.07 -29.65
C PHE A 236 -29.52 23.36 -30.97
N LYS A 237 -29.15 22.09 -31.13
CA LYS A 237 -29.54 21.28 -32.31
C LYS A 237 -31.01 20.91 -32.33
N ASN A 238 -31.62 20.68 -31.17
CA ASN A 238 -33.05 20.36 -31.07
C ASN A 238 -33.94 21.60 -31.16
N SER A 239 -33.43 22.79 -30.88
CA SER A 239 -34.15 24.07 -31.04
C SER A 239 -34.13 24.63 -32.47
N MET A 240 -33.34 24.04 -33.37
CA MET A 240 -33.24 24.41 -34.79
C MET A 240 -33.95 23.42 -35.73
N LYS A 241 -34.63 22.40 -35.18
CA LYS A 241 -35.52 21.48 -35.90
C LYS A 241 -36.96 21.78 -35.53
#